data_AF-A0A1H0X834-F1
#
_entry.id   AF-A0A1H0X834-F1
#
_cell.length_a   1.000
_cell.length_b   1.000
_cell.length_c   1.000
_cell.angle_alpha   90.00
_cell.angle_beta   90.00
_cell.angle_gamma   90.00
#
_symmetry.space_group_name_H-M   'P 1'
#
loop_
_entity.id
_entity.type
_entity.pdbx_description
1 polymer ?
#
loop_
_entity_poly.entity_id
_entity_poly.type
_entity_poly.pdbx_seq_one_letter_code
_entity_poly.pdbx_strand_id
1 'polypeptide(L)'
;MKYLCLLFFIAGCNALYAAGIDRSFLTTGHSYRLTADTDTIVRKRSVSVGVSYGSDALFFGRTGPIKYPFVTGDAIYNSKSGVFVYGSVLKVLGYAPVDEVDVGGGYFYKFSKAFSGAASYTRFIFNKNANVIKSASSNDINLKNAYDWHILKTTVVLDYLFGKSNDFFTTISNSKYFESSWSIFDDKDYLSFNPSFNMILGTQNFVQRYEVDHNYQHVLPPDVLEHLNLSAARRNRIFNMLNYSFKVPVAYNRPHYTLEASWRYSMPVNVEGTLENRRESFFNFTFYYLFY
;
A
#
# COMPACT_ATOMS: atom_id res chain seq x y z
N MET A 1 -14.10 -28.93 -5.38
CA MET A 1 -13.48 -27.86 -4.54
C MET A 1 -12.61 -26.89 -5.35
N LYS A 2 -11.71 -27.31 -6.25
CA LYS A 2 -10.90 -26.38 -7.10
C LYS A 2 -11.72 -25.36 -7.90
N TYR A 3 -12.84 -25.79 -8.48
CA TYR A 3 -13.71 -24.90 -9.26
C TYR A 3 -14.53 -23.94 -8.41
N LEU A 4 -14.77 -24.25 -7.13
CA LEU A 4 -15.50 -23.39 -6.20
C LEU A 4 -14.64 -22.20 -5.75
N CYS A 5 -13.33 -22.41 -5.55
CA CYS A 5 -12.37 -21.33 -5.32
C CYS A 5 -12.21 -20.42 -6.54
N LEU A 6 -12.19 -20.99 -7.76
CA LEU A 6 -12.16 -20.23 -9.00
C LEU A 6 -13.47 -19.45 -9.19
N LEU A 7 -14.60 -20.04 -8.80
CA LEU A 7 -15.91 -19.37 -8.81
C LEU A 7 -16.01 -18.28 -7.74
N PHE A 8 -15.41 -18.41 -6.56
CA PHE A 8 -15.31 -17.30 -5.59
C PHE A 8 -14.36 -16.20 -6.06
N PHE A 9 -13.30 -16.56 -6.78
CA PHE A 9 -12.39 -15.60 -7.42
C PHE A 9 -13.08 -14.83 -8.58
N ILE A 10 -13.89 -15.52 -9.39
CA ILE A 10 -14.63 -14.93 -10.53
C ILE A 10 -15.95 -14.26 -10.08
N ALA A 11 -16.64 -14.79 -9.07
CA ALA A 11 -17.85 -14.19 -8.49
C ALA A 11 -17.52 -13.01 -7.57
N GLY A 12 -16.34 -13.01 -6.93
CA GLY A 12 -15.76 -11.83 -6.28
C GLY A 12 -15.45 -10.70 -7.27
N CYS A 13 -15.34 -10.98 -8.57
CA CYS A 13 -15.23 -9.95 -9.61
C CYS A 13 -16.58 -9.36 -10.06
N ASN A 14 -17.72 -9.91 -9.61
CA ASN A 14 -19.05 -9.42 -10.02
C ASN A 14 -19.93 -8.90 -8.87
N ALA A 15 -19.42 -8.82 -7.64
CA ALA A 15 -20.12 -8.15 -6.57
C ALA A 15 -19.15 -7.57 -5.54
N LEU A 16 -19.38 -6.29 -5.25
CA LEU A 16 -18.93 -5.52 -4.08
C LEU A 16 -17.53 -4.89 -4.16
N TYR A 17 -17.61 -3.56 -4.15
CA TYR A 17 -16.58 -2.52 -4.17
C TYR A 17 -15.81 -2.40 -2.86
N ALA A 18 -14.51 -2.12 -2.98
CA ALA A 18 -13.48 -1.71 -2.01
C ALA A 18 -12.17 -2.28 -2.54
N ALA A 19 -10.99 -1.63 -2.42
CA ALA A 19 -9.63 -2.09 -2.85
C ALA A 19 -8.35 -1.16 -2.87
N GLY A 20 -7.48 -1.07 -1.84
CA GLY A 20 -6.28 -0.23 -1.80
C GLY A 20 -5.01 -0.87 -1.22
N ILE A 21 -4.28 -0.18 -0.35
CA ILE A 21 -2.82 -0.04 -0.42
C ILE A 21 -2.06 -1.35 -0.14
N ASP A 22 -1.18 -1.64 -1.11
CA ASP A 22 -0.35 -2.83 -1.22
C ASP A 22 0.88 -2.79 -0.30
N ARG A 23 0.94 -3.72 0.66
CA ARG A 23 2.14 -4.11 1.42
C ARG A 23 2.36 -5.61 1.24
N SER A 24 2.93 -6.01 0.09
CA SER A 24 3.26 -7.42 -0.20
C SER A 24 4.77 -7.68 -0.18
N PHE A 25 5.21 -8.46 0.80
CA PHE A 25 6.35 -9.37 0.66
C PHE A 25 5.83 -10.80 0.50
N LEU A 26 6.58 -11.62 -0.23
CA LEU A 26 6.13 -12.90 -0.77
C LEU A 26 7.22 -13.95 -0.65
N THR A 27 6.88 -15.14 -0.14
CA THR A 27 7.70 -16.36 -0.31
C THR A 27 6.84 -17.56 -0.74
N THR A 28 7.36 -18.36 -1.68
CA THR A 28 7.04 -19.79 -1.85
C THR A 28 8.27 -20.56 -2.35
N GLY A 29 8.71 -21.54 -1.53
CA GLY A 29 9.17 -22.87 -2.00
C GLY A 29 10.66 -23.13 -2.27
N HIS A 30 11.44 -23.45 -1.24
CA HIS A 30 12.11 -24.76 -1.00
C HIS A 30 13.37 -24.58 -0.11
N SER A 31 13.43 -25.41 0.94
CA SER A 31 14.51 -25.49 1.93
C SER A 31 14.45 -24.46 3.05
N TYR A 32 14.68 -24.95 4.26
CA TYR A 32 14.42 -24.31 5.55
C TYR A 32 15.29 -23.06 5.76
N ARG A 33 14.82 -21.89 5.32
CA ARG A 33 15.37 -20.59 5.73
C ARG A 33 14.21 -19.64 6.04
N LEU A 34 14.13 -19.25 7.30
CA LEU A 34 13.04 -18.46 7.90
C LEU A 34 13.27 -16.98 7.61
N THR A 35 12.45 -16.37 6.76
CA THR A 35 12.29 -14.92 6.69
C THR A 35 10.90 -14.50 7.13
N ALA A 36 10.82 -13.28 7.69
CA ALA A 36 9.62 -12.65 8.22
C ALA A 36 8.53 -12.60 7.15
N ASP A 37 7.55 -13.49 7.25
CA ASP A 37 6.45 -13.59 6.33
C ASP A 37 5.18 -13.02 7.00
N THR A 38 4.58 -12.02 6.37
CA THR A 38 3.28 -11.45 6.75
C THR A 38 2.14 -12.04 5.91
N ASP A 39 2.38 -13.02 5.03
CA ASP A 39 1.34 -13.76 4.31
C ASP A 39 1.28 -15.26 4.73
N THR A 40 2.14 -15.71 5.66
CA THR A 40 1.92 -16.97 6.39
C THR A 40 1.28 -16.72 7.74
N ILE A 41 0.40 -17.65 8.14
CA ILE A 41 0.07 -17.86 9.53
C ILE A 41 1.40 -18.08 10.26
N VAL A 42 1.87 -17.05 10.96
CA VAL A 42 3.12 -17.11 11.71
C VAL A 42 2.92 -18.19 12.77
N ARG A 43 3.54 -19.37 12.58
CA ARG A 43 3.42 -20.48 13.54
C ARG A 43 4.06 -20.16 14.90
N LYS A 44 4.79 -19.05 14.99
CA LYS A 44 5.40 -18.49 16.19
C LYS A 44 4.90 -17.06 16.40
N ARG A 45 5.06 -16.53 17.61
CA ARG A 45 4.84 -15.10 17.81
C ARG A 45 6.01 -14.38 17.15
N SER A 46 5.76 -13.19 16.61
CA SER A 46 6.85 -12.35 16.14
C SER A 46 6.54 -10.88 16.34
N VAL A 47 7.59 -10.09 16.48
CA VAL A 47 7.53 -8.63 16.40
C VAL A 47 8.45 -8.21 15.28
N SER A 48 7.96 -7.38 14.37
CA SER A 48 8.77 -6.75 13.34
C SER A 48 8.82 -5.25 13.60
N VAL A 49 9.98 -4.65 13.43
CA VAL A 49 10.15 -3.18 13.47
C VAL A 49 10.83 -2.73 12.18
N GLY A 50 10.30 -1.68 11.57
CA GLY A 50 10.77 -1.12 10.31
C GLY A 50 11.09 0.36 10.41
N VAL A 51 12.07 0.80 9.61
CA VAL A 51 12.30 2.21 9.31
C VAL A 51 12.50 2.36 7.81
N SER A 52 11.74 3.24 7.18
CA SER A 52 11.86 3.52 5.75
C SER A 52 12.11 4.99 5.48
N TYR A 53 12.90 5.27 4.45
CA TYR A 53 12.95 6.56 3.77
C TYR A 53 12.23 6.44 2.43
N GLY A 54 11.47 7.47 2.05
CA GLY A 54 10.84 7.60 0.74
C GLY A 54 11.17 8.97 0.12
N SER A 55 11.42 8.98 -1.19
CA SER A 55 11.72 10.21 -1.93
C SER A 55 10.53 11.15 -2.08
N ASP A 56 9.31 10.61 -2.07
CA ASP A 56 8.07 11.40 -2.17
C ASP A 56 6.84 10.59 -1.73
N ALA A 57 5.84 11.25 -1.16
CA ALA A 57 4.62 10.66 -0.66
C ALA A 57 3.59 10.48 -1.77
N LEU A 58 3.31 9.21 -2.12
CA LEU A 58 2.31 8.81 -3.10
C LEU A 58 1.09 8.22 -2.41
N PHE A 59 -0.09 8.74 -2.74
CA PHE A 59 -1.37 8.23 -2.26
C PHE A 59 -2.27 7.85 -3.44
N PHE A 60 -2.53 6.55 -3.61
CA PHE A 60 -3.37 6.01 -4.69
C PHE A 60 -3.04 6.52 -6.11
N GLY A 61 -1.76 6.74 -6.39
CA GLY A 61 -1.32 7.25 -7.69
C GLY A 61 -1.35 8.78 -7.80
N ARG A 62 -1.50 9.50 -6.69
CA ARG A 62 -1.44 10.96 -6.60
C ARG A 62 -0.32 11.39 -5.66
N THR A 63 0.46 12.38 -6.09
CA THR A 63 1.47 13.10 -5.31
C THR A 63 1.00 14.53 -5.01
N GLY A 64 1.59 15.14 -4.00
CA GLY A 64 1.33 16.55 -3.69
C GLY A 64 1.88 17.49 -4.76
N PRO A 65 1.53 18.78 -4.72
CA PRO A 65 2.06 19.78 -5.67
C PRO A 65 3.56 20.04 -5.50
N ILE A 66 4.12 19.64 -4.35
CA ILE A 66 5.54 19.67 -4.06
C ILE A 66 5.95 18.29 -3.53
N LYS A 67 7.24 17.95 -3.70
CA LYS A 67 7.76 16.68 -3.21
C LYS A 67 7.82 16.67 -1.70
N TYR A 68 7.34 15.58 -1.11
CA TYR A 68 7.34 15.33 0.31
C TYR A 68 8.19 14.10 0.65
N PRO A 69 9.54 14.21 0.63
CA PRO A 69 10.40 13.15 1.16
C PRO A 69 10.02 12.86 2.61
N PHE A 70 10.03 11.59 2.99
CA PHE A 70 9.53 11.19 4.29
C PHE A 70 10.36 10.08 4.91
N VAL A 71 10.23 9.95 6.23
CA VAL A 71 10.68 8.79 6.98
C VAL A 71 9.49 8.18 7.71
N THR A 72 9.39 6.86 7.68
CA THR A 72 8.44 6.10 8.49
C THR A 72 9.15 5.22 9.49
N GLY A 73 8.51 5.02 10.64
CA GLY A 73 8.83 3.96 11.57
C GLY A 73 7.59 3.11 11.79
N ASP A 74 7.71 1.80 11.78
CA ASP A 74 6.58 0.89 11.95
C ASP A 74 6.93 -0.29 12.86
N ALA A 75 5.90 -0.81 13.52
CA ALA A 75 5.99 -2.00 14.34
C ALA A 75 4.75 -2.87 14.11
N ILE A 76 4.97 -4.18 13.97
CA ILE A 76 3.92 -5.18 13.75
C ILE A 76 4.13 -6.31 14.75
N TYR A 77 3.08 -6.67 15.48
CA TYR A 77 3.03 -7.90 16.27
C TYR A 77 2.15 -8.93 15.58
N ASN A 78 2.69 -10.14 15.40
CA ASN A 78 1.95 -11.28 14.87
C ASN A 78 1.76 -12.33 15.95
N SER A 79 0.51 -12.77 16.13
CA SER A 79 0.16 -13.88 17.00
C SER A 79 0.17 -15.21 16.26
N LYS A 80 0.30 -16.31 17.01
CA LYS A 80 0.17 -17.68 16.48
C LYS A 80 -1.20 -17.98 15.86
N SER A 81 -2.22 -17.21 16.23
CA SER A 81 -3.59 -17.40 15.75
C SER A 81 -3.81 -16.84 14.35
N GLY A 82 -2.88 -16.03 13.83
CA GLY A 82 -3.08 -15.26 12.60
C GLY A 82 -3.58 -13.84 12.82
N VAL A 83 -3.97 -13.48 14.06
CA VAL A 83 -4.23 -12.07 14.43
C VAL A 83 -2.93 -11.29 14.44
N PHE A 84 -2.96 -10.09 13.87
CA PHE A 84 -1.88 -9.12 13.94
C PHE A 84 -2.38 -7.74 14.39
N VAL A 85 -1.49 -6.98 15.01
CA VAL A 85 -1.69 -5.56 15.30
C VAL A 85 -0.46 -4.79 14.86
N TYR A 86 -0.64 -3.55 14.44
CA TYR A 86 0.45 -2.73 13.98
C TYR A 86 0.25 -1.25 14.30
N GLY A 87 1.37 -0.54 14.33
CA GLY A 87 1.37 0.91 14.36
C GLY A 87 2.49 1.45 13.49
N SER A 88 2.29 2.63 12.92
CA SER A 88 3.34 3.35 12.22
C SER A 88 3.27 4.84 12.48
N VAL A 89 4.43 5.48 12.37
CA VAL A 89 4.58 6.94 12.39
C VAL A 89 5.19 7.37 11.07
N LEU A 90 4.71 8.46 10.51
CA LEU A 90 5.26 9.09 9.31
C LEU A 90 5.62 10.54 9.61
N LYS A 91 6.81 10.91 9.15
CA LYS A 91 7.33 12.27 9.20
C LYS A 91 7.77 12.71 7.82
N VAL A 92 7.16 13.77 7.32
CA VAL A 92 7.62 14.49 6.14
C VAL A 92 8.81 15.35 6.52
N LEU A 93 9.90 15.23 5.76
CA LEU A 93 11.13 15.95 6.01
C LEU A 93 10.96 17.43 5.65
N GLY A 94 11.32 18.32 6.58
CA GLY A 94 11.30 19.77 6.37
C GLY A 94 10.01 20.50 6.75
N TYR A 95 9.02 19.83 7.34
CA TYR A 95 7.72 20.44 7.69
C TYR A 95 7.38 20.38 9.20
N ALA A 96 7.06 19.20 9.72
CA ALA A 96 6.51 19.00 11.06
C ALA A 96 7.32 17.98 11.88
N PRO A 97 7.13 17.89 13.22
CA PRO A 97 7.80 16.88 14.03
C PRO A 97 7.32 15.45 13.71
N VAL A 98 6.00 15.26 13.58
CA VAL A 98 5.31 14.02 13.13
C VAL A 98 4.04 14.45 12.40
N ASP A 99 3.79 13.87 11.23
CA ASP A 99 2.66 14.22 10.36
C ASP A 99 1.49 13.26 10.53
N GLU A 100 1.79 11.98 10.73
CA GLU A 100 0.79 10.92 10.73
C GLU A 100 1.19 9.79 11.69
N VAL A 101 0.17 9.26 12.37
CA VAL A 101 0.24 8.03 13.17
C VAL A 101 -0.89 7.12 12.71
N ASP A 102 -0.53 5.90 12.34
CA ASP A 102 -1.49 4.85 12.01
C ASP A 102 -1.49 3.80 13.11
N VAL A 103 -2.68 3.31 13.45
CA VAL A 103 -2.85 2.16 14.34
C VAL A 103 -3.90 1.24 13.73
N GLY A 104 -3.58 -0.05 13.66
CA GLY A 104 -4.46 -1.01 13.04
C GLY A 104 -4.23 -2.44 13.49
N GLY A 105 -5.04 -3.33 12.93
CA GLY A 105 -4.95 -4.75 13.18
C GLY A 105 -5.84 -5.54 12.26
N GLY A 106 -5.64 -6.84 12.24
CA GLY A 106 -6.33 -7.71 11.31
C GLY A 106 -6.08 -9.18 11.56
N TYR A 107 -6.47 -9.98 10.58
CA TYR A 107 -6.38 -11.43 10.61
C TYR A 107 -5.89 -11.98 9.28
N PHE A 108 -4.87 -12.84 9.33
CA PHE A 108 -4.41 -13.62 8.20
C PHE A 108 -5.21 -14.90 8.05
N TYR A 109 -5.70 -15.15 6.85
CA TYR A 109 -6.38 -16.40 6.49
C TYR A 109 -5.68 -17.09 5.33
N LYS A 110 -5.75 -18.43 5.32
CA LYS A 110 -5.18 -19.26 4.27
C LYS A 110 -6.16 -20.36 3.90
N PHE A 111 -6.81 -20.21 2.76
CA PHE A 111 -7.80 -21.18 2.28
C PHE A 111 -7.14 -22.36 1.57
N SER A 112 -5.98 -22.17 0.95
CA SER A 112 -5.22 -23.26 0.31
C SER A 112 -3.72 -22.97 0.30
N LYS A 113 -2.92 -23.87 -0.29
CA LYS A 113 -1.49 -23.63 -0.48
C LYS A 113 -1.22 -22.44 -1.41
N ALA A 114 -2.06 -22.26 -2.43
CA ALA A 114 -1.91 -21.22 -3.44
C ALA A 114 -2.70 -19.93 -3.11
N PHE A 115 -3.66 -20.00 -2.18
CA PHE A 115 -4.53 -18.87 -1.86
C PHE A 115 -4.39 -18.47 -0.39
N SER A 116 -3.99 -17.21 -0.17
CA SER A 116 -3.90 -16.57 1.15
C SER A 116 -4.47 -15.15 1.10
N GLY A 117 -4.72 -14.58 2.27
CA GLY A 117 -5.16 -13.20 2.36
C GLY A 117 -5.17 -12.67 3.78
N ALA A 118 -5.58 -11.41 3.91
CA ALA A 118 -5.71 -10.70 5.16
C ALA A 118 -6.93 -9.80 5.12
N ALA A 119 -7.62 -9.67 6.25
CA ALA A 119 -8.61 -8.63 6.47
C ALA A 119 -8.13 -7.75 7.63
N SER A 120 -8.20 -6.43 7.48
CA SER A 120 -7.66 -5.50 8.47
C SER A 120 -8.41 -4.18 8.50
N TYR A 121 -8.23 -3.49 9.62
CA TYR A 121 -8.73 -2.14 9.85
C TYR A 121 -7.59 -1.25 10.33
N THR A 122 -7.61 -0.01 9.86
CA THR A 122 -6.61 1.01 10.23
C THR A 122 -7.29 2.31 10.55
N ARG A 123 -6.87 2.93 11.66
CA ARG A 123 -7.18 4.31 12.00
C ARG A 123 -6.00 5.20 11.67
N PHE A 124 -6.24 6.26 10.92
CA PHE A 124 -5.24 7.28 10.60
C PHE A 124 -5.43 8.49 11.51
N ILE A 125 -4.34 9.00 12.08
CA ILE A 125 -4.32 10.14 12.99
C ILE A 125 -3.31 11.15 12.45
N PHE A 126 -3.81 12.30 12.01
CA PHE A 126 -2.98 13.33 11.38
C PHE A 126 -2.76 14.52 12.31
N ASN A 127 -1.58 15.12 12.18
CA ASN A 127 -1.34 16.46 12.69
C ASN A 127 -2.26 17.46 11.96
N LYS A 128 -2.71 18.52 12.64
CA LYS A 128 -3.56 19.57 12.04
C LYS A 128 -2.91 20.25 10.84
N ASN A 129 -1.58 20.27 10.80
CA ASN A 129 -0.80 20.92 9.74
C ASN A 129 -0.18 19.91 8.75
N ALA A 130 -0.63 18.65 8.75
CA ALA A 130 -0.08 17.63 7.87
C ALA A 130 -0.51 17.86 6.42
N ASN A 131 0.47 18.09 5.52
CA ASN A 131 0.22 18.35 4.09
C ASN A 131 0.17 17.07 3.22
N VAL A 132 -0.01 15.90 3.84
CA VAL A 132 -0.09 14.64 3.10
C VAL A 132 -1.51 14.41 2.57
N ILE A 133 -1.63 13.95 1.32
CA ILE A 133 -2.93 13.71 0.67
C ILE A 133 -3.79 12.70 1.47
N LYS A 134 -3.16 11.73 2.11
CA LYS A 134 -3.81 10.71 2.95
C LYS A 134 -4.65 11.33 4.09
N SER A 135 -4.35 12.56 4.51
CA SER A 135 -5.10 13.30 5.55
C SER A 135 -6.56 13.57 5.19
N ALA A 136 -6.94 13.39 3.92
CA ALA A 136 -8.31 13.44 3.42
C ALA A 136 -9.18 12.24 3.84
N SER A 137 -8.60 11.20 4.45
CA SER A 137 -9.32 10.09 5.09
C SER A 137 -8.95 9.99 6.58
N SER A 138 -9.68 9.16 7.32
CA SER A 138 -9.36 8.88 8.73
C SER A 138 -9.36 7.39 9.06
N ASN A 139 -9.91 6.56 8.19
CA ASN A 139 -10.02 5.13 8.42
C ASN A 139 -9.85 4.38 7.10
N ASP A 140 -9.45 3.13 7.22
CA ASP A 140 -9.36 2.17 6.13
C ASP A 140 -9.79 0.78 6.61
N ILE A 141 -10.61 0.10 5.81
CA ILE A 141 -10.84 -1.34 5.90
C ILE A 141 -10.19 -1.97 4.67
N ASN A 142 -9.21 -2.83 4.89
CA ASN A 142 -8.38 -3.45 3.85
C ASN A 142 -8.59 -4.98 3.82
N LEU A 143 -8.86 -5.52 2.63
CA LEU A 143 -8.98 -6.96 2.36
C LEU A 143 -8.02 -7.39 1.24
N LYS A 144 -6.86 -7.91 1.61
CA LYS A 144 -5.85 -8.42 0.69
C LYS A 144 -6.10 -9.89 0.35
N ASN A 145 -6.11 -10.23 -0.93
CA ASN A 145 -6.19 -11.60 -1.43
C ASN A 145 -5.03 -11.87 -2.40
N ALA A 146 -4.42 -13.04 -2.27
CA ALA A 146 -3.25 -13.44 -3.04
C ALA A 146 -3.47 -14.83 -3.64
N TYR A 147 -3.11 -14.97 -4.92
CA TYR A 147 -3.08 -16.26 -5.60
C TYR A 147 -1.72 -16.50 -6.25
N ASP A 148 -1.10 -17.63 -5.89
CA ASP A 148 0.17 -18.09 -6.44
C ASP A 148 -0.05 -19.02 -7.64
N TRP A 149 0.24 -18.52 -8.84
CA TRP A 149 0.20 -19.28 -10.09
C TRP A 149 1.46 -20.12 -10.33
N HIS A 150 2.37 -20.20 -9.35
CA HIS A 150 3.72 -20.77 -9.42
C HIS A 150 4.68 -19.98 -10.32
N ILE A 151 4.21 -19.57 -11.49
CA ILE A 151 4.97 -18.72 -12.40
C ILE A 151 4.88 -17.24 -12.05
N LEU A 152 3.84 -16.80 -11.34
CA LEU A 152 3.54 -15.41 -11.03
C LEU A 152 2.64 -15.41 -9.79
N LYS A 153 2.71 -14.38 -8.95
CA LYS A 153 1.66 -14.12 -7.97
C LYS A 153 0.82 -12.95 -8.40
N THR A 154 -0.49 -13.12 -8.32
CA THR A 154 -1.46 -12.02 -8.40
C THR A 154 -1.95 -11.69 -7.00
N THR A 155 -1.90 -10.41 -6.64
CA THR A 155 -2.50 -9.88 -5.42
C THR A 155 -3.60 -8.89 -5.81
N VAL A 156 -4.75 -8.99 -5.16
CA VAL A 156 -5.86 -8.05 -5.28
C VAL A 156 -6.13 -7.52 -3.88
N VAL A 157 -6.06 -6.21 -3.69
CA VAL A 157 -6.14 -5.59 -2.37
C VAL A 157 -7.29 -4.62 -2.28
N LEU A 158 -8.23 -4.97 -1.37
CA LEU A 158 -9.50 -4.51 -0.73
C LEU A 158 -9.73 -3.24 0.21
N ASP A 159 -9.41 -1.97 -0.05
CA ASP A 159 -9.60 -0.73 0.75
C ASP A 159 -10.90 0.01 0.50
N TYR A 160 -11.55 0.29 1.62
CA TYR A 160 -12.57 1.30 1.74
C TYR A 160 -12.08 2.36 2.71
N LEU A 161 -11.80 3.55 2.18
CA LEU A 161 -11.44 4.71 2.96
C LEU A 161 -12.69 5.44 3.41
N PHE A 162 -12.78 5.81 4.69
CA PHE A 162 -13.92 6.53 5.23
C PHE A 162 -13.58 7.49 6.37
N GLY A 163 -14.49 8.42 6.64
CA GLY A 163 -14.42 9.38 7.75
C GLY A 163 -14.53 10.82 7.27
N LYS A 164 -13.55 11.29 6.49
CA LYS A 164 -13.52 12.65 5.91
C LYS A 164 -13.98 12.64 4.45
N SER A 165 -13.35 11.82 3.62
CA SER A 165 -13.90 11.37 2.33
C SER A 165 -14.32 9.90 2.43
N ASN A 166 -15.10 9.46 1.45
CA ASN A 166 -15.44 8.05 1.28
C ASN A 166 -14.95 7.61 -0.09
N ASP A 167 -14.03 6.65 -0.12
CA ASP A 167 -13.44 6.20 -1.37
C ASP A 167 -13.25 4.68 -1.41
N PHE A 168 -13.50 4.11 -2.57
CA PHE A 168 -13.24 2.71 -2.86
C PHE A 168 -12.15 2.65 -3.91
N PHE A 169 -11.19 1.77 -3.72
CA PHE A 169 -10.11 1.58 -4.69
C PHE A 169 -10.17 0.19 -5.31
N THR A 170 -9.34 -0.14 -6.32
CA THR A 170 -8.88 -1.51 -6.57
C THR A 170 -7.42 -1.60 -6.93
N THR A 171 -6.59 -2.24 -6.10
CA THR A 171 -5.19 -2.50 -6.44
C THR A 171 -4.98 -3.94 -6.89
N ILE A 172 -4.57 -4.11 -8.14
CA ILE A 172 -4.18 -5.39 -8.72
C ILE A 172 -2.68 -5.37 -8.95
N SER A 173 -1.96 -6.28 -8.31
CA SER A 173 -0.52 -6.46 -8.44
C SER A 173 -0.21 -7.81 -9.07
N ASN A 174 0.71 -7.83 -10.02
CA ASN A 174 1.31 -9.05 -10.55
C ASN A 174 2.81 -9.00 -10.30
N SER A 175 3.35 -9.97 -9.56
CA SER A 175 4.75 -9.98 -9.16
C SER A 175 5.41 -11.34 -9.36
N LYS A 176 6.73 -11.32 -9.53
CA LYS A 176 7.56 -12.51 -9.60
C LYS A 176 8.71 -12.41 -8.61
N TYR A 177 8.76 -13.35 -7.67
CA TYR A 177 9.86 -13.46 -6.73
C TYR A 177 11.05 -14.21 -7.34
N PHE A 178 12.23 -13.67 -7.13
CA PHE A 178 13.52 -14.26 -7.43
C PHE A 178 14.41 -14.18 -6.20
N GLU A 179 15.19 -15.22 -5.97
CA GLU A 179 16.14 -15.33 -4.87
C GLU A 179 17.48 -15.84 -5.39
N SER A 180 18.57 -15.26 -4.90
CA SER A 180 19.90 -15.76 -5.21
C SER A 180 20.15 -17.09 -4.49
N SER A 181 20.67 -18.07 -5.21
CA SER A 181 21.17 -19.31 -4.61
C SER A 181 22.53 -19.13 -3.90
N TRP A 182 23.16 -17.96 -4.08
CA TRP A 182 24.46 -17.62 -3.55
C TRP A 182 24.34 -16.55 -2.45
N SER A 183 25.30 -16.58 -1.54
CA SER A 183 25.47 -15.64 -0.43
C SER A 183 26.47 -14.54 -0.79
N ILE A 184 26.25 -13.33 -0.29
CA ILE A 184 27.09 -12.16 -0.54
C ILE A 184 28.25 -12.09 0.46
N PHE A 185 27.94 -12.12 1.76
CA PHE A 185 28.93 -11.94 2.82
C PHE A 185 29.11 -13.20 3.68
N ASP A 186 28.04 -13.96 3.93
CA ASP A 186 28.10 -15.26 4.62
C ASP A 186 26.93 -16.19 4.31
N ASP A 187 27.06 -17.46 4.68
CA ASP A 187 26.12 -18.55 4.34
C ASP A 187 24.67 -18.35 4.80
N LYS A 188 24.39 -17.29 5.56
CA LYS A 188 23.07 -16.95 6.10
C LYS A 188 22.41 -15.78 5.38
N ASP A 189 23.09 -15.17 4.41
CA ASP A 189 22.55 -14.06 3.62
C ASP A 189 22.22 -14.46 2.19
N TYR A 190 21.38 -13.64 1.56
CA TYR A 190 20.98 -13.77 0.17
C TYR A 190 20.34 -12.47 -0.35
N LEU A 191 20.29 -12.34 -1.68
CA LEU A 191 19.54 -11.29 -2.36
C LEU A 191 18.18 -11.81 -2.82
N SER A 192 17.17 -10.97 -2.68
CA SER A 192 15.87 -11.18 -3.31
C SER A 192 15.50 -10.01 -4.21
N PHE A 193 14.75 -10.33 -5.26
CA PHE A 193 14.26 -9.40 -6.25
C PHE A 193 12.79 -9.73 -6.56
N ASN A 194 11.88 -8.76 -6.45
CA ASN A 194 10.45 -9.01 -6.63
C ASN A 194 9.78 -7.94 -7.52
N PRO A 195 10.09 -7.90 -8.82
CA PRO A 195 9.49 -6.97 -9.75
C PRO A 195 7.98 -7.16 -9.77
N SER A 196 7.27 -6.04 -9.83
CA SER A 196 5.81 -6.03 -9.85
C SER A 196 5.26 -4.97 -10.79
N PHE A 197 4.15 -5.31 -11.43
CA PHE A 197 3.31 -4.37 -12.14
C PHE A 197 2.00 -4.21 -11.37
N ASN A 198 1.61 -2.96 -11.12
CA ASN A 198 0.45 -2.64 -10.30
C ASN A 198 -0.50 -1.72 -11.08
N MET A 199 -1.79 -2.00 -10.95
CA MET A 199 -2.89 -1.18 -11.44
C MET A 199 -3.73 -0.75 -10.26
N ILE A 200 -4.03 0.54 -10.17
CA ILE A 200 -4.90 1.11 -9.16
C ILE A 200 -6.12 1.68 -9.86
N LEU A 201 -7.29 1.18 -9.52
CA LEU A 201 -8.59 1.75 -9.86
C LEU A 201 -9.18 2.42 -8.62
N GLY A 202 -10.19 3.26 -8.77
CA GLY A 202 -10.90 3.80 -7.61
C GLY A 202 -11.67 5.07 -7.88
N THR A 203 -12.27 5.57 -6.81
CA THR A 203 -12.83 6.91 -6.73
C THR A 203 -11.77 7.90 -6.23
N GLN A 204 -12.02 9.19 -6.44
CA GLN A 204 -11.10 10.28 -6.14
C GLN A 204 -11.72 11.37 -5.27
N ASN A 205 -12.70 11.04 -4.43
CA ASN A 205 -13.32 12.02 -3.53
C ASN A 205 -12.29 12.64 -2.56
N PHE A 206 -11.25 11.90 -2.21
CA PHE A 206 -10.12 12.39 -1.42
C PHE A 206 -9.39 13.57 -2.07
N VAL A 207 -9.36 13.68 -3.41
CA VAL A 207 -8.68 14.78 -4.12
C VAL A 207 -9.37 16.10 -3.82
N GLN A 208 -10.68 16.15 -4.00
CA GLN A 208 -11.49 17.33 -3.67
C GLN A 208 -11.38 17.66 -2.18
N ARG A 209 -11.41 16.64 -1.32
CA ARG A 209 -11.29 16.88 0.12
C ARG A 209 -9.93 17.49 0.48
N TYR A 210 -8.86 17.00 -0.12
CA TYR A 210 -7.51 17.52 0.07
C TYR A 210 -7.39 18.99 -0.39
N GLU A 211 -7.96 19.32 -1.56
CA GLU A 211 -7.99 20.69 -2.09
C GLU A 211 -8.70 21.67 -1.16
N VAL A 212 -9.87 21.27 -0.64
CA VAL A 212 -10.64 22.07 0.32
C VAL A 212 -9.89 22.25 1.64
N ASP A 213 -9.24 21.20 2.14
CA ASP A 213 -8.49 21.27 3.40
C ASP A 213 -7.23 22.15 3.30
N HIS A 214 -6.69 22.38 2.09
CA HIS A 214 -5.43 23.11 1.88
C HIS A 214 -5.57 24.41 1.06
N ASN A 215 -6.80 24.91 0.87
CA ASN A 215 -7.10 26.20 0.24
C ASN A 215 -6.36 26.44 -1.09
N TYR A 216 -6.27 25.44 -1.97
CA TYR A 216 -5.73 25.65 -3.33
C TYR A 216 -6.68 26.44 -4.25
N GLN A 217 -7.82 26.89 -3.73
CA GLN A 217 -8.80 27.71 -4.45
C GLN A 217 -8.42 29.19 -4.41
N HIS A 218 -7.51 29.60 -5.27
CA HIS A 218 -7.48 30.99 -5.73
C HIS A 218 -7.52 31.03 -7.25
N VAL A 219 -8.47 31.82 -7.79
CA VAL A 219 -8.47 32.54 -9.09
C VAL A 219 -9.87 32.65 -9.77
N LEU A 220 -10.96 32.02 -9.29
CA LEU A 220 -12.29 32.12 -9.96
C LEU A 220 -13.45 32.63 -9.07
N PRO A 221 -14.45 33.34 -9.64
CA PRO A 221 -15.64 33.80 -8.92
C PRO A 221 -16.42 32.64 -8.25
N PRO A 222 -17.05 32.85 -7.07
CA PRO A 222 -17.64 31.78 -6.25
C PRO A 222 -18.69 30.92 -6.97
N ASP A 223 -19.48 31.56 -7.81
CA ASP A 223 -20.58 31.02 -8.63
C ASP A 223 -20.10 30.12 -9.78
N VAL A 224 -18.96 30.45 -10.38
CA VAL A 224 -18.25 29.61 -11.36
C VAL A 224 -17.52 28.46 -10.65
N LEU A 225 -16.95 28.75 -9.48
CA LEU A 225 -16.29 27.77 -8.62
C LEU A 225 -17.27 26.69 -8.15
N GLU A 226 -18.50 27.05 -7.80
CA GLU A 226 -19.53 26.11 -7.35
C GLU A 226 -19.94 25.11 -8.46
N HIS A 227 -20.15 25.58 -9.69
CA HIS A 227 -20.49 24.70 -10.83
C HIS A 227 -19.32 23.82 -11.29
N LEU A 228 -18.09 24.34 -11.27
CA LEU A 228 -16.87 23.57 -11.52
C LEU A 228 -16.64 22.53 -10.42
N ASN A 229 -16.88 22.90 -9.16
CA ASN A 229 -16.78 22.01 -8.01
C ASN A 229 -17.83 20.89 -8.07
N LEU A 230 -19.06 21.15 -8.51
CA LEU A 230 -20.08 20.11 -8.68
C LEU A 230 -19.72 19.13 -9.81
N SER A 231 -19.18 19.64 -10.91
CA SER A 231 -18.74 18.81 -12.05
C SER A 231 -17.50 17.97 -11.70
N ALA A 232 -16.51 18.57 -11.02
CA ALA A 232 -15.33 17.88 -10.50
C ALA A 232 -15.71 16.85 -9.43
N ALA A 233 -16.59 17.21 -8.49
CA ALA A 233 -17.14 16.29 -7.49
C ALA A 233 -17.84 15.09 -8.13
N ARG A 234 -18.56 15.30 -9.24
CA ARG A 234 -19.20 14.21 -9.98
C ARG A 234 -18.18 13.29 -10.65
N ARG A 235 -17.12 13.84 -11.25
CA ARG A 235 -16.03 13.02 -11.85
C ARG A 235 -15.25 12.23 -10.80
N ASN A 236 -15.00 12.82 -9.64
CA ASN A 236 -14.31 12.17 -8.53
C ASN A 236 -15.07 10.96 -7.94
N ARG A 237 -16.39 10.87 -8.15
CA ARG A 237 -17.19 9.70 -7.74
C ARG A 237 -17.14 8.54 -8.74
N ILE A 238 -16.62 8.76 -9.94
CA ILE A 238 -16.54 7.72 -10.97
C ILE A 238 -15.40 6.78 -10.60
N PHE A 239 -15.73 5.50 -10.48
CA PHE A 239 -14.73 4.45 -10.33
C PHE A 239 -14.00 4.26 -11.66
N ASN A 240 -12.73 4.63 -11.73
CA ASN A 240 -11.94 4.56 -12.96
C ASN A 240 -10.50 4.13 -12.66
N MET A 241 -9.70 3.92 -13.72
CA MET A 241 -8.27 3.66 -13.57
C MET A 241 -7.58 4.94 -13.08
N LEU A 242 -6.76 4.83 -12.04
CA LEU A 242 -6.04 5.95 -11.44
C LEU A 242 -4.55 5.94 -11.75
N ASN A 243 -3.95 4.74 -11.80
CA ASN A 243 -2.51 4.63 -11.94
C ASN A 243 -2.05 3.26 -12.44
N TYR A 244 -1.05 3.28 -13.30
CA TYR A 244 -0.21 2.13 -13.60
C TYR A 244 1.15 2.34 -12.96
N SER A 245 1.75 1.29 -12.40
CA SER A 245 3.12 1.40 -11.89
C SER A 245 3.92 0.13 -12.04
N PHE A 246 5.22 0.32 -12.16
CA PHE A 246 6.20 -0.75 -12.10
C PHE A 246 7.07 -0.53 -10.86
N LYS A 247 7.21 -1.54 -9.99
CA LYS A 247 8.07 -1.49 -8.81
C LYS A 247 9.12 -2.59 -8.89
N VAL A 248 10.35 -2.22 -8.55
CA VAL A 248 11.52 -3.08 -8.56
C VAL A 248 12.22 -2.97 -7.21
N PRO A 249 11.84 -3.82 -6.23
CA PRO A 249 12.57 -3.96 -4.98
C PRO A 249 13.73 -4.95 -5.12
N VAL A 250 14.87 -4.57 -4.57
CA VAL A 250 16.03 -5.43 -4.33
C VAL A 250 16.26 -5.43 -2.82
N ALA A 251 16.29 -6.60 -2.21
CA ALA A 251 16.50 -6.73 -0.78
C ALA A 251 17.67 -7.65 -0.45
N TYR A 252 18.49 -7.21 0.49
CA TYR A 252 19.48 -8.00 1.18
C TYR A 252 18.87 -8.59 2.44
N ASN A 253 18.83 -9.91 2.53
CA ASN A 253 18.14 -10.62 3.59
C ASN A 253 19.10 -11.38 4.49
N ARG A 254 18.80 -11.35 5.79
CA ARG A 254 19.42 -12.18 6.83
C ARG A 254 18.33 -12.73 7.77
N PRO A 255 18.64 -13.68 8.67
CA PRO A 255 17.62 -14.32 9.49
C PRO A 255 16.77 -13.38 10.36
N HIS A 256 17.34 -12.25 10.77
CA HIS A 256 16.68 -11.28 11.66
C HIS A 256 16.53 -9.89 11.07
N TYR A 257 17.12 -9.59 9.92
CA TYR A 257 17.00 -8.27 9.34
C TYR A 257 17.07 -8.27 7.82
N THR A 258 16.44 -7.26 7.23
CA THR A 258 16.41 -7.04 5.79
C THR A 258 16.69 -5.58 5.49
N LEU A 259 17.51 -5.34 4.47
CA LEU A 259 17.73 -4.04 3.86
C LEU A 259 17.13 -4.06 2.45
N GLU A 260 16.13 -3.22 2.17
CA GLU A 260 15.52 -3.09 0.84
C GLU A 260 15.84 -1.73 0.24
N ALA A 261 16.25 -1.74 -1.03
CA ALA A 261 16.18 -0.57 -1.90
C ALA A 261 15.12 -0.87 -2.97
N SER A 262 14.22 0.08 -3.22
CA SER A 262 13.22 -0.09 -4.28
C SER A 262 13.08 1.15 -5.12
N TRP A 263 12.89 0.90 -6.42
CA TRP A 263 12.50 1.91 -7.39
C TRP A 263 11.07 1.64 -7.85
N ARG A 264 10.26 2.69 -7.97
CA ARG A 264 8.91 2.63 -8.53
C ARG A 264 8.76 3.69 -9.60
N TYR A 265 8.27 3.30 -10.77
CA TYR A 265 7.81 4.23 -11.80
C TYR A 265 6.29 4.27 -11.80
N SER A 266 5.72 5.44 -11.54
CA SER A 266 4.26 5.65 -11.48
C SER A 266 3.80 6.42 -12.71
N MET A 267 2.67 5.99 -13.28
CA MET A 267 2.01 6.62 -14.42
C MET A 267 0.55 6.92 -14.04
N PRO A 268 0.30 8.09 -13.43
CA PRO A 268 -1.04 8.56 -13.11
C PRO A 268 -1.87 8.74 -14.39
N VAL A 269 -3.15 8.37 -14.32
CA VAL A 269 -4.16 8.57 -15.38
C VAL A 269 -5.46 9.05 -14.75
N ASN A 270 -6.35 9.66 -15.56
CA ASN A 270 -7.59 10.28 -15.08
C ASN A 270 -7.37 11.20 -13.87
N VAL A 271 -6.30 12.00 -13.95
CA VAL A 271 -5.92 12.94 -12.91
C VAL A 271 -6.93 14.09 -12.92
N GLU A 272 -7.50 14.37 -11.76
CA GLU A 272 -8.51 15.40 -11.56
C GLU A 272 -7.98 16.46 -10.58
N GLY A 273 -8.53 17.67 -10.66
CA GLY A 273 -8.25 18.72 -9.69
C GLY A 273 -6.90 19.43 -9.88
N THR A 274 -6.39 20.03 -8.80
CA THR A 274 -5.13 20.79 -8.74
C THR A 274 -3.90 19.92 -8.62
N LEU A 275 -4.07 18.59 -8.53
CA LEU A 275 -2.95 17.66 -8.45
C LEU A 275 -2.38 17.45 -9.85
N GLU A 276 -1.33 18.19 -10.23
CA GLU A 276 -0.67 18.06 -11.53
C GLU A 276 0.23 16.81 -11.62
N ASN A 277 -0.27 15.62 -11.27
CA ASN A 277 0.56 14.43 -11.18
C ASN A 277 1.08 14.01 -12.55
N ARG A 278 2.40 13.92 -12.66
CA ARG A 278 3.09 13.47 -13.87
C ARG A 278 3.64 12.08 -13.65
N ARG A 279 4.22 11.53 -14.71
CA ARG A 279 4.96 10.27 -14.60
C ARG A 279 6.20 10.52 -13.76
N GLU A 280 6.36 9.76 -12.69
CA GLU A 280 7.34 10.05 -11.64
C GLU A 280 8.03 8.77 -11.17
N SER A 281 9.30 8.94 -10.79
CA SER A 281 10.11 7.89 -10.18
C SER A 281 10.22 8.11 -8.68
N PHE A 282 9.99 7.06 -7.92
CA PHE A 282 10.08 7.02 -6.47
C PHE A 282 11.18 6.07 -6.05
N PHE A 283 11.91 6.46 -5.02
CA PHE A 283 12.95 5.65 -4.41
C PHE A 283 12.64 5.48 -2.94
N ASN A 284 12.68 4.23 -2.48
CA ASN A 284 12.49 3.89 -1.08
C ASN A 284 13.64 3.02 -0.60
N PHE A 285 14.12 3.33 0.60
CA PHE A 285 15.10 2.53 1.32
C PHE A 285 14.49 2.11 2.63
N THR A 286 14.57 0.82 2.96
CA THR A 286 13.96 0.31 4.17
C THR A 286 14.88 -0.64 4.91
N PHE A 287 14.90 -0.51 6.23
CA PHE A 287 15.46 -1.50 7.13
C PHE A 287 14.34 -2.13 7.94
N TYR A 288 14.35 -3.45 8.05
CA TYR A 288 13.45 -4.20 8.90
C TYR A 288 14.23 -5.12 9.83
N TYR A 289 13.76 -5.27 11.07
CA TYR A 289 14.26 -6.25 12.02
C TYR A 289 13.12 -7.11 12.56
N LEU A 290 13.36 -8.41 12.71
CA LEU A 290 12.41 -9.41 13.15
C LEU A 290 12.86 -10.10 14.46
N PHE A 291 12.00 -10.00 15.46
CA PHE A 291 12.10 -10.68 16.75
C PHE A 291 11.14 -11.88 16.81
N TYR A 292 11.56 -12.99 17.44
CA TYR A 292 10.78 -14.22 17.62
C TYR A 292 10.57 -14.55 19.10
#